data_AF-A0A7S3FGM5-F1
#
_entry.id   AF-A0A7S3FGM5-F1
#
_cell.length_a   1.000
_cell.length_b   1.000
_cell.length_c   1.000
_cell.angle_alpha   90.00
_cell.angle_beta   90.00
_cell.angle_gamma   90.00
#
_symmetry.space_group_name_H-M   'P 1'
#
loop_
_entity.id
_entity.type
_entity.pdbx_description
1 polymer ?
#
loop_
_entity_poly.entity_id
_entity_poly.type
_entity_poly.pdbx_seq_one_letter_code
_entity_poly.pdbx_strand_id
1 'polypeptide(L)'
;YALSGDEPLAFHCADRVLHAAASAAAAYAALVATCGDVLVAAACGALFAVHPIHAEAVSNTTGRAETLCALLLLVGFAQYARAAEEQAWRETEGNAERALPPRWPQLGQVAGVLFFTLLAMLAKEHGVVLPALCAAWELYRFVAPRADQGELAAWLRRAGPLLVGGALLALWRVARNGGTQPNLNVLQNPACFHEDALVRFLSYSWIYALNAVSLFVPTRLCADWSGPSIPLVDVGQRGAAAELPRLAGGAA
;
A
#
# COMPACT_ATOMS: atom_id res chain seq x y z
N TYR A 1 -21.00 -6.12 -16.52
CA TYR A 1 -22.30 -5.44 -16.56
C TYR A 1 -22.77 -5.11 -17.98
N ALA A 2 -22.29 -4.07 -18.66
CA ALA A 2 -22.82 -3.71 -19.99
C ALA A 2 -22.74 -4.86 -21.03
N LEU A 3 -21.70 -5.71 -20.96
CA LEU A 3 -21.50 -6.85 -21.85
C LEU A 3 -22.07 -8.17 -21.33
N SER A 4 -22.17 -8.33 -20.01
CA SER A 4 -22.35 -9.62 -19.34
C SER A 4 -23.54 -9.65 -18.37
N GLY A 5 -24.28 -8.55 -18.24
CA GLY A 5 -25.25 -8.37 -17.16
C GLY A 5 -24.64 -8.59 -15.77
N ASP A 6 -25.43 -9.25 -14.93
CA ASP A 6 -25.11 -9.64 -13.55
C ASP A 6 -24.47 -11.04 -13.43
N GLU A 7 -24.01 -11.62 -14.53
CA GLU A 7 -23.40 -12.95 -14.54
C GLU A 7 -22.16 -13.01 -13.61
N PRO A 8 -22.19 -13.77 -12.49
CA PRO A 8 -21.12 -13.76 -11.49
C PRO A 8 -19.76 -14.18 -12.06
N LEU A 9 -19.78 -15.13 -13.01
CA LEU A 9 -18.58 -15.63 -13.66
C LEU A 9 -17.80 -14.51 -14.36
N ALA A 10 -18.50 -13.56 -15.02
CA ALA A 10 -17.86 -12.47 -15.73
C ALA A 10 -17.08 -11.53 -14.79
N PHE A 11 -17.63 -11.27 -13.60
CA PHE A 11 -16.95 -10.47 -12.57
C PHE A 11 -15.71 -11.17 -12.04
N HIS A 12 -15.83 -12.46 -11.66
CA HIS A 12 -14.67 -13.21 -11.18
C HIS A 12 -13.59 -13.40 -12.24
N CYS A 13 -13.95 -13.54 -13.51
CA CYS A 13 -12.97 -13.56 -14.60
C CYS A 13 -12.22 -12.23 -14.71
N ALA A 14 -12.93 -11.09 -14.64
CA ALA A 14 -12.31 -9.78 -14.64
C ALA A 14 -11.35 -9.59 -13.44
N ASP A 15 -11.75 -10.05 -12.25
CA ASP A 15 -10.95 -9.96 -11.03
C ASP A 15 -9.65 -10.78 -11.14
N ARG A 16 -9.73 -12.00 -11.70
CA ARG A 16 -8.53 -12.84 -11.94
C ARG A 16 -7.61 -12.26 -13.00
N VAL A 17 -8.15 -11.70 -14.08
CA VAL A 17 -7.34 -11.02 -15.12
C VAL A 17 -6.62 -9.83 -14.52
N LEU A 18 -7.32 -9.04 -13.70
CA LEU A 18 -6.73 -7.88 -13.02
C LEU A 18 -5.64 -8.30 -12.03
N HIS A 19 -5.85 -9.37 -11.27
CA HIS A 19 -4.83 -9.93 -10.37
C HIS A 19 -3.61 -10.46 -11.13
N ALA A 20 -3.82 -11.14 -12.25
CA ALA A 20 -2.72 -11.61 -13.11
C ALA A 20 -1.91 -10.42 -13.67
N ALA A 21 -2.59 -9.35 -14.08
CA ALA A 21 -1.92 -8.12 -14.52
C ALA A 21 -1.14 -7.45 -13.38
N ALA A 22 -1.71 -7.37 -12.17
CA ALA A 22 -1.02 -6.84 -10.99
C ALA A 22 0.22 -7.68 -10.62
N SER A 23 0.10 -9.01 -10.71
CA SER A 23 1.22 -9.94 -10.49
C SER A 23 2.35 -9.76 -11.50
N ALA A 24 2.01 -9.59 -12.78
CA ALA A 24 2.98 -9.28 -13.82
C ALA A 24 3.64 -7.91 -13.61
N ALA A 25 2.86 -6.90 -13.18
CA ALA A 25 3.39 -5.58 -12.84
C ALA A 25 4.32 -5.64 -11.61
N ALA A 26 4.03 -6.49 -10.62
CA ALA A 26 4.90 -6.72 -9.47
C ALA A 26 6.23 -7.36 -9.90
N ALA A 27 6.19 -8.38 -10.76
CA ALA A 27 7.39 -8.98 -11.33
C ALA A 27 8.22 -7.95 -12.10
N TYR A 28 7.56 -7.11 -12.89
CA TYR A 28 8.22 -6.08 -13.68
C TYR A 28 8.82 -4.98 -12.81
N ALA A 29 8.11 -4.50 -11.80
CA ALA A 29 8.61 -3.53 -10.84
C ALA A 29 9.85 -4.07 -10.10
N ALA A 30 9.81 -5.34 -9.69
CA ALA A 30 10.96 -6.01 -9.07
C ALA A 30 12.15 -6.10 -10.03
N LEU A 31 11.92 -6.51 -11.29
CA LEU A 31 12.98 -6.57 -12.31
C LEU A 31 13.70 -5.24 -12.49
N VAL A 32 12.94 -4.14 -12.46
CA VAL A 32 13.51 -2.79 -12.55
C VAL A 32 14.29 -2.44 -11.29
N ALA A 33 13.72 -2.69 -10.12
CA ALA A 33 14.32 -2.36 -8.83
C ALA A 33 15.59 -3.19 -8.52
N THR A 34 15.73 -4.38 -9.11
CA THR A 34 16.88 -5.27 -8.91
C THR A 34 17.88 -5.21 -10.06
N CYS A 35 17.84 -4.17 -10.89
CA CYS A 35 18.75 -3.99 -12.03
C CYS A 35 18.75 -5.18 -13.01
N GLY A 36 17.60 -5.84 -13.18
CA GLY A 36 17.41 -6.91 -14.15
C GLY A 36 17.57 -8.34 -13.60
N ASP A 37 17.61 -8.54 -12.28
CA ASP A 37 17.60 -9.90 -11.71
C ASP A 37 16.26 -10.59 -11.97
N VAL A 38 16.25 -11.47 -12.98
CA VAL A 38 15.06 -12.20 -13.43
C VAL A 38 14.58 -13.20 -12.38
N LEU A 39 15.47 -13.79 -11.59
CA LEU A 39 15.08 -14.78 -10.58
C LEU A 39 14.33 -14.09 -9.44
N VAL A 40 14.88 -12.98 -8.94
CA VAL A 40 14.22 -12.19 -7.90
C VAL A 40 12.90 -11.60 -8.42
N ALA A 41 12.89 -11.08 -9.66
CA ALA A 41 11.67 -10.58 -10.29
C ALA A 41 10.58 -11.65 -10.41
N ALA A 42 10.94 -12.84 -10.90
CA ALA A 42 10.02 -13.97 -11.01
C ALA A 42 9.53 -14.41 -9.64
N ALA A 43 10.41 -14.46 -8.63
CA ALA A 43 10.03 -14.80 -7.26
C ALA A 43 9.06 -13.77 -6.66
N CYS A 44 9.31 -12.47 -6.84
CA CYS A 44 8.40 -11.41 -6.38
C CYS A 44 7.03 -11.50 -7.06
N GLY A 45 7.00 -11.69 -8.38
CA GLY A 45 5.75 -11.85 -9.14
C GLY A 45 4.97 -13.10 -8.74
N ALA A 46 5.67 -14.23 -8.60
CA ALA A 46 5.07 -15.49 -8.17
C ALA A 46 4.54 -15.38 -6.73
N LEU A 47 5.32 -14.78 -5.82
CA LEU A 47 4.90 -14.53 -4.46
C LEU A 47 3.64 -13.66 -4.45
N PHE A 48 3.61 -12.52 -5.16
CA PHE A 48 2.40 -11.69 -5.28
C PHE A 48 1.20 -12.46 -5.87
N ALA A 49 1.43 -13.32 -6.86
CA ALA A 49 0.35 -14.07 -7.50
C ALA A 49 -0.30 -15.09 -6.55
N VAL A 50 0.50 -15.79 -5.75
CA VAL A 50 0.06 -16.93 -4.93
C VAL A 50 -0.11 -16.60 -3.45
N HIS A 51 0.30 -15.40 -3.01
CA HIS A 51 0.24 -15.03 -1.60
C HIS A 51 -1.22 -15.03 -1.12
N PRO A 52 -1.59 -15.85 -0.11
CA PRO A 52 -2.98 -15.99 0.29
C PRO A 52 -3.65 -14.71 0.79
N ILE A 53 -2.87 -13.70 1.22
CA ILE A 53 -3.40 -12.38 1.62
C ILE A 53 -4.22 -11.70 0.51
N HIS A 54 -3.95 -12.01 -0.76
CA HIS A 54 -4.69 -11.43 -1.88
C HIS A 54 -6.04 -12.12 -2.11
N ALA A 55 -6.29 -13.29 -1.50
CA ALA A 55 -7.52 -14.03 -1.70
C ALA A 55 -8.75 -13.22 -1.28
N GLU A 56 -8.68 -12.44 -0.20
CA GLU A 56 -9.78 -11.56 0.23
C GLU A 56 -10.12 -10.52 -0.84
N ALA A 57 -9.10 -9.83 -1.37
CA ALA A 57 -9.26 -8.78 -2.37
C ALA A 57 -9.72 -9.30 -3.75
N VAL A 58 -9.31 -10.51 -4.13
CA VAL A 58 -9.59 -11.09 -5.46
C VAL A 58 -10.89 -11.90 -5.48
N SER A 59 -11.25 -12.54 -4.37
CA SER A 59 -12.49 -13.32 -4.28
C SER A 59 -13.71 -12.44 -4.03
N ASN A 60 -13.53 -11.32 -3.33
CA ASN A 60 -14.59 -10.35 -3.10
C ASN A 60 -14.67 -9.36 -4.27
N THR A 61 -15.77 -9.36 -5.01
CA THR A 61 -16.00 -8.48 -6.16
C THR A 61 -15.86 -6.99 -5.81
N THR A 62 -16.12 -6.60 -4.56
CA THR A 62 -15.92 -5.22 -4.10
C THR A 62 -14.43 -4.86 -3.94
N GLY A 63 -13.57 -5.86 -3.72
CA GLY A 63 -12.11 -5.78 -3.61
C GLY A 63 -11.38 -5.50 -4.92
N ARG A 64 -12.10 -5.44 -6.05
CA ARG A 64 -11.53 -5.12 -7.37
C ARG A 64 -10.80 -3.79 -7.38
N ALA A 65 -11.34 -2.79 -6.68
CA ALA A 65 -10.78 -1.45 -6.65
C ALA A 65 -9.38 -1.43 -6.01
N GLU A 66 -9.16 -2.27 -5.00
CA GLU A 66 -7.88 -2.50 -4.32
C GLU A 66 -6.86 -3.11 -5.29
N THR A 67 -7.28 -4.14 -6.04
CA THR A 67 -6.41 -4.80 -7.03
C THR A 67 -6.04 -3.87 -8.18
N LEU A 68 -6.98 -3.05 -8.66
CA LEU A 68 -6.74 -2.03 -9.68
C LEU A 68 -5.79 -0.94 -9.17
N CYS A 69 -6.00 -0.48 -7.94
CA CYS A 69 -5.12 0.48 -7.28
C CYS A 69 -3.69 -0.08 -7.20
N ALA A 70 -3.52 -1.33 -6.74
CA ALA A 70 -2.23 -1.99 -6.69
C ALA A 70 -1.55 -2.08 -8.07
N LEU A 71 -2.28 -2.48 -9.12
CA LEU A 71 -1.75 -2.49 -10.48
C LEU A 71 -1.24 -1.10 -10.92
N LEU A 72 -2.03 -0.05 -10.72
CA LEU A 72 -1.67 1.32 -11.11
C LEU A 72 -0.47 1.85 -10.32
N LEU A 73 -0.41 1.54 -9.02
CA LEU A 73 0.75 1.85 -8.17
C LEU A 73 2.02 1.16 -8.69
N LEU A 74 1.96 -0.14 -8.98
CA LEU A 74 3.10 -0.92 -9.46
C LEU A 74 3.59 -0.44 -10.84
N VAL A 75 2.68 -0.15 -11.76
CA VAL A 75 3.03 0.37 -13.10
C VAL A 75 3.64 1.76 -12.99
N GLY A 76 3.03 2.66 -12.21
CA GLY A 76 3.56 4.01 -11.99
C GLY A 76 4.94 4.00 -11.32
N PHE A 77 5.13 3.10 -10.35
CA PHE A 77 6.42 2.91 -9.69
C PHE A 77 7.47 2.37 -10.65
N ALA A 78 7.15 1.32 -11.42
CA ALA A 78 8.08 0.73 -12.38
C ALA A 78 8.49 1.74 -13.47
N GLN A 79 7.55 2.56 -13.95
CA GLN A 79 7.83 3.64 -14.89
C GLN A 79 8.85 4.63 -14.30
N TYR A 80 8.62 5.08 -13.06
CA TYR A 80 9.51 6.01 -12.38
C TYR A 80 10.89 5.41 -12.12
N ALA A 81 10.94 4.23 -11.52
CA ALA A 81 12.18 3.54 -11.17
C ALA A 81 13.05 3.31 -12.41
N ARG A 82 12.47 2.91 -13.56
CA ARG A 82 13.22 2.79 -14.83
C ARG A 82 13.83 4.09 -15.29
N ALA A 83 13.05 5.17 -15.25
CA ALA A 83 13.53 6.48 -15.68
C ALA A 83 14.64 7.00 -14.75
N ALA A 84 14.51 6.76 -13.45
CA ALA A 84 15.54 7.07 -12.47
C ALA A 84 16.82 6.25 -12.73
N GLU A 85 16.72 4.93 -13.01
CA GLU A 85 17.88 4.08 -13.35
C GLU A 85 18.58 4.56 -14.63
N GLU A 86 17.80 4.91 -15.66
CA GLU A 86 18.33 5.46 -16.91
C GLU A 86 19.07 6.79 -16.68
N GLN A 87 18.64 7.59 -15.69
CA GLN A 87 19.34 8.83 -15.30
C GLN A 87 20.62 8.57 -14.53
N ALA A 88 20.61 7.67 -13.55
CA ALA A 88 21.83 7.32 -12.80
C ALA A 88 22.92 6.74 -13.72
N TRP A 89 22.53 5.88 -14.67
CA TRP A 89 23.44 5.37 -15.69
C TRP A 89 24.11 6.49 -16.49
N ARG A 90 23.36 7.55 -16.83
CA ARG A 90 23.89 8.72 -17.56
C ARG A 90 24.82 9.59 -16.71
N GLU A 91 24.51 9.74 -15.43
CA GLU A 91 25.28 10.56 -14.48
C GLU A 91 26.63 9.92 -14.11
N THR A 92 26.82 8.63 -14.43
CA THR A 92 28.11 7.95 -14.25
C THR A 92 29.17 8.50 -15.24
N GLU A 93 30.37 8.80 -14.72
CA GLU A 93 31.48 9.36 -15.51
C GLU A 93 31.76 8.55 -16.78
N GLY A 94 31.85 9.24 -17.93
CA GLY A 94 32.08 8.64 -19.25
C GLY A 94 30.84 8.36 -20.09
N ASN A 95 29.64 8.39 -19.50
CA ASN A 95 28.38 8.19 -20.23
C ASN A 95 27.69 9.50 -20.65
N ALA A 96 27.91 10.61 -19.93
CA ALA A 96 27.21 11.87 -20.14
C ALA A 96 27.40 12.45 -21.55
N GLU A 97 28.63 12.46 -22.08
CA GLU A 97 28.94 13.00 -23.41
C GLU A 97 28.40 12.12 -24.56
N ARG A 98 28.16 10.83 -24.29
CA ARG A 98 27.69 9.85 -25.28
C ARG A 98 26.19 9.60 -25.20
N ALA A 99 25.52 10.11 -24.16
CA ALA A 99 24.12 9.83 -23.89
C ALA A 99 23.20 10.67 -24.78
N LEU A 100 22.31 10.00 -25.51
CA LEU A 100 21.13 10.63 -26.09
C LEU A 100 20.26 11.26 -24.98
N PRO A 101 19.49 12.32 -25.30
CA PRO A 101 18.61 12.96 -24.33
C PRO A 101 17.67 11.94 -23.67
N PRO A 102 17.31 12.15 -22.39
CA PRO A 102 16.42 11.25 -21.68
C PRO A 102 15.10 11.11 -22.42
N ARG A 103 14.66 9.84 -22.61
CA ARG A 103 13.35 9.54 -23.19
C ARG A 103 12.23 10.22 -22.42
N TRP A 104 12.41 10.33 -21.11
CA TRP A 104 11.51 11.03 -20.20
C TRP A 104 12.27 12.11 -19.42
N PRO A 105 12.11 13.40 -19.74
CA PRO A 105 12.66 14.46 -18.90
C PRO A 105 12.00 14.42 -17.52
N GLN A 106 12.62 15.05 -16.52
CA GLN A 106 12.14 15.03 -15.15
C GLN A 106 10.66 15.45 -15.03
N LEU A 107 10.25 16.47 -15.78
CA LEU A 107 8.85 16.91 -15.82
C LEU A 107 7.91 15.78 -16.30
N GLY A 108 8.32 15.00 -17.29
CA GLY A 108 7.55 13.86 -17.80
C GLY A 108 7.46 12.71 -16.78
N GLN A 109 8.50 12.49 -15.99
CA GLN A 109 8.48 11.50 -14.90
C GLN A 109 7.52 11.90 -13.79
N VAL A 110 7.60 13.15 -13.34
CA VAL A 110 6.69 13.70 -12.34
C VAL A 110 5.25 13.65 -12.84
N ALA A 111 5.01 14.07 -14.08
CA ALA A 111 3.68 14.00 -14.69
C ALA A 111 3.15 12.56 -14.78
N GLY A 112 4.00 11.60 -15.14
CA GLY A 112 3.67 10.17 -15.17
C GLY A 112 3.26 9.64 -13.79
N VAL A 113 4.07 9.91 -12.76
CA VAL A 113 3.77 9.51 -11.38
C VAL A 113 2.46 10.13 -10.91
N LEU A 114 2.24 11.43 -11.12
CA LEU A 114 1.01 12.11 -10.70
C LEU A 114 -0.21 11.61 -11.47
N PHE A 115 -0.06 11.26 -12.75
CA PHE A 115 -1.11 10.64 -13.56
C PHE A 115 -1.52 9.27 -12.97
N PHE A 116 -0.56 8.39 -12.70
CA PHE A 116 -0.85 7.09 -12.08
C PHE A 116 -1.38 7.23 -10.65
N THR A 117 -0.90 8.22 -9.90
CA THR A 117 -1.42 8.55 -8.56
C THR A 117 -2.89 8.94 -8.66
N LEU A 118 -3.25 9.83 -9.59
CA LEU A 118 -4.63 10.24 -9.81
C LEU A 118 -5.52 9.04 -10.18
N LEU A 119 -5.10 8.21 -11.14
CA LEU A 119 -5.85 7.02 -11.54
C LEU A 119 -6.02 6.03 -10.38
N ALA A 120 -4.96 5.78 -9.61
CA ALA A 120 -5.00 4.91 -8.45
C ALA A 120 -5.95 5.46 -7.38
N MET A 121 -5.92 6.78 -7.13
CA MET A 121 -6.82 7.47 -6.21
C MET A 121 -8.30 7.44 -6.63
N LEU A 122 -8.57 7.38 -7.94
CA LEU A 122 -9.92 7.16 -8.45
C LEU A 122 -10.42 5.75 -8.15
N ALA A 123 -9.52 4.75 -8.11
CA ALA A 123 -9.85 3.39 -7.68
C ALA A 123 -9.98 3.31 -6.15
N LYS A 124 -8.95 3.72 -5.40
CA LYS A 124 -8.89 3.75 -3.93
C LYS A 124 -8.01 4.87 -3.42
N GLU A 125 -8.42 5.48 -2.30
CA GLU A 125 -7.72 6.57 -1.62
C GLU A 125 -6.24 6.28 -1.31
N HIS A 126 -5.91 5.02 -1.04
CA HIS A 126 -4.53 4.56 -0.81
C HIS A 126 -3.60 4.75 -2.02
N GLY A 127 -4.13 5.04 -3.20
CA GLY A 127 -3.35 5.39 -4.40
C GLY A 127 -2.42 6.61 -4.20
N VAL A 128 -2.71 7.45 -3.21
CA VAL A 128 -1.88 8.62 -2.83
C VAL A 128 -0.48 8.25 -2.36
N VAL A 129 -0.20 6.97 -2.07
CA VAL A 129 1.10 6.50 -1.59
C VAL A 129 2.18 6.54 -2.68
N LEU A 130 1.82 6.52 -3.97
CA LEU A 130 2.79 6.41 -5.06
C LEU A 130 3.92 7.47 -5.05
N PRO A 131 3.64 8.77 -4.89
CA PRO A 131 4.70 9.78 -4.89
C PRO A 131 5.67 9.61 -3.71
N ALA A 132 5.15 9.17 -2.55
CA ALA A 132 5.98 8.85 -1.39
C ALA A 132 6.84 7.60 -1.64
N LEU A 133 6.31 6.58 -2.30
CA LEU A 133 7.06 5.39 -2.71
C LEU A 133 8.21 5.74 -3.67
N CYS A 134 7.95 6.59 -4.68
CA CYS A 134 8.97 7.07 -5.60
C CYS A 134 10.04 7.95 -4.90
N ALA A 135 9.63 8.79 -3.94
CA ALA A 135 10.57 9.57 -3.13
C ALA A 135 11.43 8.69 -2.19
N ALA A 136 10.86 7.60 -1.66
CA ALA A 136 11.59 6.61 -0.88
C ALA A 136 12.56 5.81 -1.76
N TRP A 137 12.20 5.53 -3.01
CA TRP A 137 13.10 4.90 -3.99
C TRP A 137 14.31 5.79 -4.32
N GLU A 138 14.08 7.09 -4.50
CA GLU A 138 15.17 8.06 -4.59
C GLU A 138 16.05 7.97 -3.34
N LEU A 139 15.46 8.07 -2.14
CA LEU A 139 16.22 8.00 -0.88
C LEU A 139 17.06 6.71 -0.75
N TYR A 140 16.50 5.56 -1.10
CA TYR A 140 17.22 4.28 -1.13
C TYR A 140 18.46 4.34 -2.02
N ARG A 141 18.34 4.96 -3.20
CA ARG A 141 19.46 5.14 -4.12
C ARG A 141 20.50 6.16 -3.62
N PHE A 142 20.10 7.15 -2.82
CA PHE A 142 21.02 8.11 -2.19
C PHE A 142 21.77 7.52 -0.99
N VAL A 143 21.16 6.65 -0.20
CA VAL A 143 21.79 6.05 1.00
C VAL A 143 22.79 4.93 0.63
N ALA A 144 22.77 4.46 -0.62
CA ALA A 144 23.83 3.58 -1.15
C ALA A 144 25.21 4.30 -1.09
N PRO A 145 26.34 3.57 -0.90
CA PRO A 145 27.59 4.10 -0.32
C PRO A 145 28.44 5.01 -1.23
N ARG A 146 27.82 5.89 -2.02
CA ARG A 146 28.48 6.83 -2.93
C ARG A 146 28.20 8.30 -2.59
N ALA A 147 27.77 8.60 -1.37
CA ALA A 147 27.15 9.88 -1.06
C ALA A 147 28.13 11.05 -0.77
N ASP A 148 28.15 12.10 -1.60
CA ASP A 148 28.87 13.38 -1.36
C ASP A 148 27.91 14.56 -1.02
N GLN A 149 28.44 15.68 -0.53
CA GLN A 149 27.70 16.82 0.06
C GLN A 149 26.72 17.53 -0.91
N GLY A 150 26.77 17.26 -2.22
CA GLY A 150 25.83 17.79 -3.23
C GLY A 150 24.49 17.03 -3.34
N GLU A 151 24.30 15.97 -2.56
CA GLU A 151 23.24 14.99 -2.82
C GLU A 151 21.88 15.32 -2.23
N LEU A 152 21.81 16.06 -1.12
CA LEU A 152 20.52 16.48 -0.56
C LEU A 152 19.76 17.38 -1.54
N ALA A 153 20.45 18.30 -2.21
CA ALA A 153 19.83 19.17 -3.21
C ALA A 153 19.34 18.37 -4.44
N ALA A 154 20.08 17.32 -4.83
CA ALA A 154 19.66 16.42 -5.90
C ALA A 154 18.43 15.60 -5.51
N TRP A 155 18.38 15.07 -4.27
CA TRP A 155 17.19 14.38 -3.75
C TRP A 155 15.99 15.32 -3.70
N LEU A 156 16.15 16.51 -3.10
CA LEU A 156 15.08 17.51 -3.00
C LEU A 156 14.55 17.91 -4.38
N ARG A 157 15.43 18.06 -5.38
CA ARG A 157 15.03 18.38 -6.76
C ARG A 157 14.17 17.27 -7.37
N ARG A 158 14.44 15.99 -7.08
CA ARG A 158 13.70 14.84 -7.62
C ARG A 158 12.43 14.52 -6.82
N ALA A 159 12.56 14.36 -5.51
CA ALA A 159 11.49 13.99 -4.60
C ALA A 159 10.52 15.15 -4.31
N GLY A 160 11.01 16.38 -4.23
CA GLY A 160 10.20 17.57 -3.90
C GLY A 160 8.96 17.73 -4.79
N PRO A 161 9.09 17.77 -6.13
CA PRO A 161 7.95 17.87 -7.03
C PRO A 161 6.95 16.70 -6.90
N LEU A 162 7.43 15.49 -6.62
CA LEU A 162 6.57 14.32 -6.39
C LEU A 162 5.74 14.49 -5.11
N LEU A 163 6.39 14.84 -4.01
CA LEU A 163 5.75 15.02 -2.71
C LEU A 163 4.77 16.20 -2.72
N VAL A 164 5.16 17.32 -3.34
CA VAL A 164 4.27 18.49 -3.50
C VAL A 164 3.07 18.13 -4.37
N GLY A 165 3.28 17.50 -5.53
CA GLY A 165 2.19 17.07 -6.40
C GLY A 165 1.27 16.04 -5.74
N GLY A 166 1.84 15.09 -4.99
CA GLY A 166 1.09 14.11 -4.21
C GLY A 166 0.24 14.76 -3.11
N ALA A 167 0.81 15.72 -2.37
CA ALA A 167 0.08 16.49 -1.37
C ALA A 167 -1.06 17.30 -1.99
N LEU A 168 -0.84 17.93 -3.15
CA LEU A 168 -1.89 18.65 -3.88
C LEU A 168 -3.02 17.72 -4.33
N LEU A 169 -2.71 16.52 -4.82
CA LEU A 169 -3.71 15.50 -5.15
C LEU A 169 -4.47 15.00 -3.92
N ALA A 170 -3.78 14.83 -2.80
CA ALA A 170 -4.38 14.45 -1.52
C ALA A 170 -5.39 15.52 -1.06
N LEU A 171 -4.97 16.79 -1.08
CA LEU A 171 -5.83 17.94 -0.72
C LEU A 171 -7.03 18.05 -1.67
N TRP A 172 -6.80 17.90 -2.98
CA TRP A 172 -7.88 17.86 -3.97
C TRP A 172 -8.88 16.74 -3.66
N ARG A 173 -8.40 15.54 -3.30
CA ARG A 173 -9.26 14.40 -2.95
C ARG A 173 -10.08 14.66 -1.69
N VAL A 174 -9.46 15.22 -0.65
CA VAL A 174 -10.17 15.62 0.58
C VAL A 174 -11.26 16.65 0.26
N ALA A 175 -10.94 17.66 -0.56
CA ALA A 175 -11.91 18.67 -0.99
C ALA A 175 -13.09 18.07 -1.78
N ARG A 176 -12.83 17.06 -2.63
CA ARG A 176 -13.89 16.36 -3.40
C ARG A 176 -14.74 15.43 -2.57
N ASN A 177 -14.19 14.86 -1.49
CA ASN A 177 -14.91 13.99 -0.57
C ASN A 177 -15.72 14.77 0.48
N GLY A 178 -15.76 16.10 0.40
CA GLY A 178 -16.54 16.95 1.31
C GLY A 178 -15.98 17.06 2.73
N GLY A 179 -14.79 16.49 2.99
CA GLY A 179 -14.10 16.59 4.28
C GLY A 179 -14.88 16.05 5.49
N THR A 180 -15.94 15.25 5.28
CA THR A 180 -16.75 14.72 6.36
C THR A 180 -16.01 13.60 7.09
N GLN A 181 -16.19 13.54 8.41
CA GLN A 181 -15.68 12.42 9.19
C GLN A 181 -16.43 11.14 8.82
N PRO A 182 -15.76 9.97 8.85
CA PRO A 182 -16.44 8.70 8.65
C PRO A 182 -17.51 8.52 9.72
N ASN A 183 -18.72 8.15 9.31
CA ASN A 183 -19.83 7.87 10.23
C ASN A 183 -19.64 6.47 10.83
N LEU A 184 -18.72 6.36 11.79
CA LEU A 184 -18.43 5.13 12.49
C LEU A 184 -19.52 4.84 13.52
N ASN A 185 -19.85 3.55 13.67
CA ASN A 185 -20.67 3.08 14.78
C ASN A 185 -19.96 1.95 15.54
N VAL A 186 -20.46 1.65 16.74
CA VAL A 186 -19.88 0.63 17.63
C VAL A 186 -19.84 -0.76 16.98
N LEU A 187 -20.83 -1.07 16.14
CA LEU A 187 -20.90 -2.37 15.44
C LEU A 187 -19.84 -2.51 14.35
N GLN A 188 -19.29 -1.42 13.81
CA GLN A 188 -18.26 -1.43 12.79
C GLN A 188 -16.86 -1.39 13.39
N ASN A 189 -16.67 -0.63 14.46
CA ASN A 189 -15.37 -0.44 15.09
C ASN A 189 -15.51 -0.31 16.62
N PRO A 190 -15.67 -1.43 17.35
CA PRO A 190 -15.84 -1.39 18.80
C PRO A 190 -14.62 -0.79 19.52
N ALA A 191 -13.42 -0.92 18.95
CA ALA A 191 -12.19 -0.34 19.51
C ALA A 191 -12.26 1.19 19.57
N CYS A 192 -12.95 1.85 18.63
CA CYS A 192 -13.09 3.30 18.62
C CYS A 192 -13.95 3.83 19.77
N PHE A 193 -14.92 3.03 20.25
CA PHE A 193 -15.92 3.47 21.23
C PHE A 193 -15.66 2.92 22.64
N HIS A 194 -14.58 2.17 22.86
CA HIS A 194 -14.23 1.68 24.18
C HIS A 194 -13.84 2.84 25.13
N GLU A 195 -14.29 2.79 26.39
CA GLU A 195 -14.10 3.89 27.36
C GLU A 195 -12.61 4.10 27.73
N ASP A 196 -11.87 3.01 27.96
CA ASP A 196 -10.44 3.05 28.30
C ASP A 196 -9.55 3.36 27.08
N ALA A 197 -8.81 4.47 27.16
CA ALA A 197 -7.87 4.91 26.13
C ALA A 197 -6.73 3.92 25.84
N LEU A 198 -6.27 3.19 26.86
CA LEU A 198 -5.23 2.20 26.70
C LEU A 198 -5.74 1.00 25.90
N VAL A 199 -6.97 0.53 26.18
CA VAL A 199 -7.63 -0.51 25.39
C VAL A 199 -7.79 -0.06 23.94
N ARG A 200 -8.20 1.19 23.69
CA ARG A 200 -8.30 1.73 22.32
C ARG A 200 -6.95 1.68 21.61
N PHE A 201 -5.91 2.25 22.23
CA PHE A 201 -4.56 2.29 21.66
C PHE A 201 -4.02 0.89 21.36
N LEU A 202 -4.06 0.00 22.35
CA LEU A 202 -3.55 -1.37 22.19
C LEU A 202 -4.36 -2.16 21.16
N SER A 203 -5.69 -2.01 21.12
CA SER A 203 -6.52 -2.68 20.12
C SER A 203 -6.23 -2.19 18.71
N TYR A 204 -5.98 -0.88 18.51
CA TYR A 204 -5.53 -0.37 17.22
C TYR A 204 -4.14 -0.89 16.83
N SER A 205 -3.17 -0.86 17.75
CA SER A 205 -1.85 -1.43 17.51
C SER A 205 -1.92 -2.94 17.20
N TRP A 206 -2.84 -3.65 17.85
CA TRP A 206 -3.08 -5.07 17.61
C TRP A 206 -3.60 -5.35 16.20
N ILE A 207 -4.48 -4.51 15.65
CA ILE A 207 -4.92 -4.64 14.26
C ILE A 207 -3.74 -4.49 13.29
N TYR A 208 -2.84 -3.54 13.51
CA TYR A 208 -1.63 -3.42 12.69
C TYR A 208 -0.69 -4.62 12.84
N ALA A 209 -0.53 -5.13 14.07
CA ALA A 209 0.26 -6.33 14.33
C ALA A 209 -0.33 -7.56 13.62
N LEU A 210 -1.65 -7.75 13.64
CA LEU A 210 -2.34 -8.82 12.93
C LEU A 210 -2.12 -8.71 11.42
N ASN A 211 -2.26 -7.51 10.84
CA ASN A 211 -1.96 -7.29 9.42
C ASN A 211 -0.51 -7.65 9.07
N ALA A 212 0.45 -7.29 9.93
CA ALA A 212 1.85 -7.65 9.73
C ALA A 212 2.09 -9.17 9.85
N VAL A 213 1.44 -9.85 10.80
CA VAL A 213 1.51 -11.31 10.93
C VAL A 213 0.90 -12.00 9.72
N SER A 214 -0.22 -11.49 9.18
CA SER A 214 -0.88 -12.04 7.99
C SER A 214 -0.01 -12.01 6.73
N LEU A 215 1.01 -11.14 6.67
CA LEU A 215 2.01 -11.17 5.58
C LEU A 215 2.91 -12.41 5.61
N PHE A 216 3.04 -13.07 6.75
CA PHE A 216 3.88 -14.28 6.90
C PHE A 216 3.05 -15.54 7.13
N VAL A 217 1.92 -15.41 7.83
CA VAL A 217 1.05 -16.51 8.25
C VAL A 217 -0.42 -16.16 7.95
N PRO A 218 -0.84 -16.13 6.67
CA PRO A 218 -2.21 -15.79 6.27
C PRO A 218 -3.17 -16.96 6.49
N THR A 219 -3.32 -17.41 7.74
CA THR A 219 -4.15 -18.57 8.10
C THR A 219 -5.59 -18.21 8.46
N ARG A 220 -5.82 -16.94 8.84
CA ARG A 220 -7.14 -16.40 9.16
C ARG A 220 -7.43 -15.27 8.21
N LEU A 221 -8.28 -15.55 7.22
CA LEU A 221 -8.79 -14.58 6.28
C LEU A 221 -10.30 -14.43 6.52
N CYS A 222 -10.82 -13.22 6.30
CA CYS A 222 -12.21 -12.87 6.48
C CYS A 222 -12.75 -12.13 5.26
N ALA A 223 -14.04 -12.28 4.97
CA ALA A 223 -14.70 -11.49 3.92
C ALA A 223 -14.82 -10.01 4.32
N ASP A 224 -14.91 -9.72 5.63
CA ASP A 224 -14.98 -8.38 6.20
C ASP A 224 -14.41 -8.36 7.62
N TRP A 225 -13.42 -7.49 7.88
CA TRP A 225 -12.76 -7.33 9.17
C TRP A 225 -13.42 -6.24 10.03
N SER A 226 -14.76 -6.23 10.07
CA SER A 226 -15.55 -5.25 10.83
C SER A 226 -16.07 -5.80 12.15
N GLY A 227 -16.46 -4.90 13.05
CA GLY A 227 -17.16 -5.23 14.29
C GLY A 227 -16.36 -6.12 15.25
N PRO A 228 -16.95 -7.20 15.79
CA PRO A 228 -16.31 -8.07 16.77
C PRO A 228 -15.37 -9.11 16.15
N SER A 229 -15.07 -9.04 14.84
CA SER A 229 -14.21 -10.01 14.14
C SER A 229 -12.78 -10.05 14.71
N ILE A 230 -12.28 -8.92 15.22
CA ILE A 230 -11.03 -8.83 15.96
C ILE A 230 -11.36 -8.49 17.42
N PRO A 231 -11.02 -9.34 18.40
CA PRO A 231 -11.30 -9.07 19.80
C PRO A 231 -10.45 -7.89 20.29
N LEU A 232 -11.02 -7.11 21.22
CA LEU A 232 -10.30 -6.03 21.90
C LEU A 232 -9.22 -6.60 22.81
N VAL A 233 -8.15 -5.83 22.99
CA VAL A 233 -7.09 -6.17 23.94
C VAL A 233 -7.59 -5.97 25.37
N ASP A 234 -7.62 -7.05 26.16
CA ASP A 234 -7.91 -7.00 27.58
C ASP A 234 -6.66 -6.55 28.35
N VAL A 235 -6.81 -5.50 29.15
CA VAL A 235 -5.74 -4.94 30.00
C VAL A 235 -5.87 -5.30 31.48
N GLY A 236 -6.83 -6.17 31.81
CA GLY A 236 -7.20 -6.52 33.18
C GLY A 236 -7.89 -5.35 33.91
N GLN A 237 -8.61 -5.62 35.00
CA GLN A 237 -9.29 -4.57 35.76
C GLN A 237 -8.29 -3.65 36.46
N ARG A 238 -8.02 -2.48 35.87
CA ARG A 238 -7.39 -1.35 36.56
C ARG A 238 -8.43 -0.64 37.41
N GLY A 239 -8.71 -1.15 38.62
CA GLY A 239 -9.44 -0.38 39.64
C GLY A 239 -10.59 -1.05 40.37
N ALA A 240 -10.86 -2.35 40.18
CA ALA A 240 -11.61 -3.06 41.22
C ALA A 240 -10.58 -3.52 42.26
N ALA A 241 -10.75 -3.07 43.50
CA ALA A 241 -10.10 -3.70 44.63
C ALA A 241 -10.27 -5.22 44.48
N ALA A 242 -9.18 -5.96 44.65
CA ALA A 242 -9.18 -7.41 44.64
C ALA A 242 -10.18 -7.92 45.69
N GLU A 243 -11.43 -8.13 45.29
CA GLU A 243 -12.33 -8.99 46.05
C GLU A 243 -11.80 -10.41 45.85
N LEU A 244 -11.06 -10.86 46.86
CA LEU A 244 -10.70 -12.26 47.06
C LEU A 244 -11.91 -13.15 46.74
N PRO A 245 -11.71 -14.27 46.03
CA PRO A 245 -12.80 -15.20 45.78
C PRO A 245 -13.33 -15.70 47.13
N ARG A 246 -14.57 -15.32 47.47
CA ARG A 246 -15.30 -15.99 48.55
C ARG A 246 -15.59 -17.40 48.06
N LEU A 247 -14.87 -18.36 48.61
CA LEU A 247 -15.22 -19.77 48.57
C LEU A 247 -16.56 -19.93 49.30
N ALA A 248 -17.67 -19.84 48.56
CA ALA A 248 -18.95 -20.39 49.01
C ALA A 248 -18.97 -21.86 48.58
N GLY A 249 -18.48 -22.71 49.48
CA GLY A 249 -18.87 -24.10 49.51
C GLY A 249 -20.37 -24.23 49.69
N GLY A 250 -20.98 -25.16 48.97
CA GLY A 250 -22.40 -25.45 49.04
C GLY A 250 -22.72 -26.67 48.21
N ALA A 251 -22.32 -27.83 48.72
CA ALA A 251 -22.83 -29.11 48.29
C ALA A 251 -24.31 -29.23 48.68
N ALA A 252 -25.16 -29.53 47.69
CA ALA A 252 -26.25 -30.52 47.72
C ALA A 252 -26.99 -30.48 46.38
#